data_AF-A0A0B8QQF2-F1
#
_entry.id   AF-A0A0B8QQF2-F1
#
_cell.length_a   1.000
_cell.length_b   1.000
_cell.length_c   1.000
_cell.angle_alpha   90.00
_cell.angle_beta   90.00
_cell.angle_gamma   90.00
#
_symmetry.space_group_name_H-M   'P 1'
#
loop_
_entity.id
_entity.type
_entity.pdbx_description
1 polymer ?
#
loop_
_entity_poly.entity_id
_entity_poly.type
_entity_poly.pdbx_seq_one_letter_code
_entity_poly.pdbx_strand_id
1 'polypeptide(L)' 'MSVENNNQPWAEPMSQETFEFMSKVLASPSPIGFEAAMSYGVIKPEFESFMPQGWGIHQFKGNASLVFDSI' A
#
# COMPACT_ATOMS: atom_id res chain seq x y z
N MET A 1 17.66 -2.41 -29.01
CA MET A 1 17.51 -3.73 -28.37
C MET A 1 16.76 -3.51 -27.07
N SER A 2 15.46 -3.72 -27.08
CA SER A 2 14.60 -3.70 -25.90
C SER A 2 14.79 -5.03 -25.16
N VAL A 3 15.19 -4.98 -23.90
CA VAL A 3 15.27 -6.17 -23.04
C VAL A 3 13.85 -6.53 -22.65
N GLU A 4 13.28 -7.57 -23.24
CA GLU A 4 12.04 -8.16 -22.75
C GLU A 4 12.35 -8.88 -21.43
N ASN A 5 11.92 -8.27 -20.33
CA ASN A 5 12.02 -8.87 -19.00
C ASN A 5 10.95 -9.95 -18.88
N ASN A 6 11.31 -11.18 -19.27
CA ASN A 6 10.45 -12.37 -19.27
C ASN A 6 10.25 -12.94 -17.84
N ASN A 7 10.17 -12.06 -16.84
CA ASN A 7 9.99 -12.45 -15.45
C ASN A 7 8.51 -12.70 -15.22
N GLN A 8 8.08 -13.95 -15.37
CA GLN A 8 6.69 -14.33 -15.16
C GLN A 8 6.40 -14.34 -13.66
N PRO A 9 5.66 -13.35 -13.11
CA PRO A 9 5.48 -13.22 -11.66
C PRO A 9 4.67 -14.36 -11.03
N TRP A 10 4.07 -15.23 -11.85
CA TRP A 10 3.38 -16.44 -11.41
C TRP A 10 4.25 -17.70 -11.42
N ALA A 11 5.47 -17.64 -11.98
CA ALA A 11 6.37 -18.79 -12.06
C ALA A 11 7.11 -19.02 -10.74
N GLU A 12 7.31 -17.96 -9.95
CA GLU A 12 7.92 -18.02 -8.63
C GLU A 12 6.86 -17.75 -7.56
N PRO A 13 6.82 -18.54 -6.47
CA PRO A 13 5.93 -18.26 -5.36
C PRO A 13 6.30 -16.93 -4.72
N MET A 14 5.29 -16.20 -4.28
CA MET A 14 5.47 -14.98 -3.50
C MET A 14 6.36 -15.26 -2.27
N SER A 15 7.25 -14.32 -1.95
CA SER A 15 8.03 -14.42 -0.72
C SER A 15 7.12 -14.53 0.50
N GLN A 16 7.55 -15.26 1.53
CA GLN A 16 6.76 -15.43 2.76
C GLN A 16 6.41 -14.09 3.41
N GLU A 17 7.37 -13.15 3.43
CA GLU A 17 7.19 -11.80 3.95
C GLU A 17 6.09 -11.03 3.21
N THR A 18 6.13 -11.04 1.88
CA THR A 18 5.10 -10.37 1.06
C THR A 18 3.74 -11.02 1.25
N PHE A 19 3.68 -12.35 1.36
CA PHE A 19 2.43 -13.06 1.61
C PHE A 19 1.81 -12.69 2.96
N GLU A 20 2.61 -12.70 4.03
CA GLU A 20 2.17 -12.31 5.37
C GLU A 20 1.69 -10.86 5.41
N PHE A 21 2.42 -9.97 4.73
CA PHE A 21 2.02 -8.57 4.57
C PHE A 21 0.65 -8.44 3.90
N MET A 22 0.47 -9.05 2.72
CA MET A 22 -0.82 -8.99 2.01
C MET A 22 -1.95 -9.63 2.83
N SER A 23 -1.68 -10.74 3.52
CA SER A 23 -2.63 -11.40 4.39
C SER A 23 -3.10 -10.46 5.52
N LYS A 24 -2.18 -9.76 6.18
CA LYS A 24 -2.49 -8.74 7.19
C LYS A 24 -3.34 -7.59 6.62
N VAL A 25 -3.00 -7.11 5.42
CA VAL A 25 -3.76 -6.03 4.74
C VAL A 25 -5.18 -6.50 4.42
N LEU A 26 -5.35 -7.68 3.85
CA LEU A 26 -6.67 -8.24 3.48
C LEU A 26 -7.53 -8.61 4.70
N ALA A 27 -6.90 -8.98 5.81
CA ALA A 27 -7.59 -9.25 7.08
C ALA A 27 -8.07 -7.97 7.78
N SER A 28 -7.62 -6.79 7.34
CA SER A 28 -7.99 -5.53 7.98
C SER A 28 -9.45 -5.16 7.69
N PRO A 29 -10.20 -4.64 8.69
CA PRO A 29 -11.60 -4.29 8.50
C PRO A 29 -11.75 -3.12 7.52
N SER A 30 -12.40 -3.37 6.38
CA SER A 30 -12.78 -2.34 5.41
C SER A 30 -14.26 -2.47 5.01
N PRO A 31 -15.20 -2.07 5.89
CA PRO A 31 -16.62 -2.08 5.56
C PRO A 31 -16.93 -1.14 4.39
N ILE A 32 -17.94 -1.49 3.60
CA ILE A 32 -18.44 -0.64 2.50
C ILE A 32 -18.87 0.73 3.06
N GLY A 33 -18.43 1.82 2.44
CA GLY A 33 -18.70 3.18 2.90
C GLY A 33 -17.80 3.66 4.04
N PHE A 34 -16.84 2.83 4.46
CA PHE A 34 -15.81 3.15 5.47
C PHE A 34 -14.41 2.99 4.89
N GLU A 35 -14.20 3.35 3.64
CA GLU A 35 -12.90 3.30 2.94
C GLU A 35 -11.83 4.15 3.64
N ALA A 36 -12.26 5.16 4.41
CA ALA A 36 -11.42 5.93 5.30
C ALA A 36 -10.74 5.06 6.39
N ALA A 37 -11.40 4.01 6.88
CA ALA A 37 -10.81 3.10 7.86
C ALA A 37 -9.61 2.33 7.26
N MET A 38 -9.72 1.90 6.00
CA MET A 38 -8.60 1.28 5.29
C MET A 38 -7.46 2.27 5.07
N SER A 39 -7.79 3.47 4.58
CA SER A 39 -6.77 4.46 4.23
C SER A 39 -6.04 4.99 5.46
N TYR A 40 -6.76 5.41 6.50
CA TYR A 40 -6.16 6.03 7.69
C TYR A 40 -5.76 5.02 8.77
N GLY A 41 -6.42 3.87 8.83
CA GLY A 41 -6.16 2.84 9.85
C GLY A 41 -5.15 1.78 9.44
N VAL A 42 -4.96 1.56 8.14
CA VAL A 42 -4.09 0.49 7.61
C VAL A 42 -3.00 1.06 6.73
N ILE A 43 -3.37 1.74 5.63
CA ILE A 43 -2.41 2.17 4.61
C ILE A 43 -1.48 3.25 5.15
N LYS A 44 -2.02 4.31 5.76
CA LYS A 44 -1.20 5.40 6.29
C LYS A 44 -0.19 4.94 7.34
N PRO A 45 -0.56 4.21 8.41
CA PRO A 45 0.39 3.77 9.43
C PRO A 45 1.46 2.83 8.88
N GLU A 46 1.08 1.94 7.97
CA GLU A 46 2.02 1.04 7.34
C GLU A 46 3.01 1.79 6.44
N PHE A 47 2.53 2.74 5.64
CA PHE A 47 3.40 3.56 4.79
C PHE A 47 4.35 4.42 5.63
N GLU A 48 3.85 5.04 6.71
CA GLU A 48 4.67 5.80 7.66
C GLU A 48 5.79 4.97 8.31
N SER A 49 5.66 3.64 8.39
CA SER A 49 6.68 2.78 8.99
C SER A 49 7.98 2.68 8.17
N PHE A 50 7.89 2.91 6.85
CA PHE A 50 9.04 2.83 5.93
C PHE A 50 9.23 4.09 5.07
N MET A 51 8.35 5.08 5.19
CA MET A 51 8.37 6.29 4.38
C MET A 51 9.70 7.06 4.54
N PRO A 52 10.38 7.43 3.44
CA PRO A 52 11.59 8.24 3.52
C PRO A 52 11.36 9.59 4.21
N GLN A 53 12.38 10.06 4.93
CA GLN A 53 12.32 11.36 5.58
C GLN A 53 12.16 12.49 4.53
N GLY A 54 11.20 13.38 4.79
CA GLY A 54 10.92 14.54 3.93
C GLY A 54 9.78 14.36 2.94
N TRP A 55 9.24 13.14 2.78
CA TRP A 55 7.99 12.94 2.04
C TRP A 55 6.80 13.54 2.80
N GLY A 56 5.87 14.14 2.06
CA GLY A 56 4.63 14.71 2.58
C GLY A 56 3.47 13.70 2.53
N ILE A 57 2.52 13.83 3.46
CA ILE A 57 1.24 13.09 3.41
C ILE A 57 0.11 14.10 3.42
N HIS A 58 -0.73 14.11 2.38
CA HIS A 58 -1.87 15.02 2.24
C HIS A 58 -3.19 14.28 2.29
N GLN A 59 -4.15 14.89 2.97
CA GLN A 59 -5.52 14.41 3.11
C GLN A 59 -6.47 15.51 2.65
N PHE A 60 -7.48 15.14 1.87
CA PHE A 60 -8.48 16.07 1.36
C PHE A 60 -9.82 15.79 2.02
N LYS A 61 -10.40 16.82 2.67
CA LYS A 61 -11.69 16.71 3.35
C LYS A 61 -12.76 16.18 2.39
N GLY A 62 -13.53 15.20 2.84
CA GLY A 62 -14.58 14.56 2.05
C GLY A 62 -14.10 13.41 1.16
N ASN A 63 -12.82 13.06 1.19
CA ASN A 63 -12.27 11.92 0.45
C ASN A 63 -11.54 10.95 1.39
N ALA A 64 -11.61 9.65 1.09
CA ALA A 64 -10.83 8.63 1.78
C ALA A 64 -9.38 8.54 1.27
N SER A 65 -9.05 9.22 0.19
CA SER A 65 -7.74 9.12 -0.48
C SER A 65 -6.60 9.77 0.32
N LEU A 66 -5.41 9.20 0.14
CA LEU A 66 -4.13 9.74 0.62
C LEU A 66 -3.26 10.12 -0.58
N VAL A 67 -2.52 11.23 -0.46
CA VAL A 67 -1.45 11.58 -1.39
C VAL A 67 -0.13 11.55 -0.63
N PHE A 68 0.81 10.76 -1.15
CA PHE A 68 2.19 10.74 -0.71
C PHE A 68 3.00 11.59 -1.69
N ASP A 69 3.54 12.70 -1.20
CA ASP A 69 4.31 13.65 -2.00
C ASP A 69 5.80 13.39 -1.81
N SER A 70 6.48 13.06 -2.89
CA SER A 70 7.93 12.82 -2.92
C SER A 70 8.62 14.09 -3.42
N ILE A 71 9.61 14.56 -2.66
CA ILE A 71 10.45 15.72 -3.00
C ILE A 71 11.20 15.52 -4.33
#